data_AF-A0A2N1QAA0-F1
#
_entry.id   AF-A0A2N1QAA0-F1
#
_cell.length_a   1.000
_cell.length_b   1.000
_cell.length_c   1.000
_cell.angle_alpha   90.00
_cell.angle_beta   90.00
_cell.angle_gamma   90.00
#
_symmetry.space_group_name_H-M   'P 1'
#
loop_
_entity.id
_entity.type
_entity.pdbx_description
1 polymer ?
#
loop_
_entity_poly.entity_id
_entity_poly.type
_entity_poly.pdbx_seq_one_letter_code
_entity_poly.pdbx_strand_id
1 'polypeptide(L)'
;MRKEISIREWVERFNDGIYESSDVQTQIEAGWYDWFCKDSSLANKTKRMGNIIKQIKPGGKVDLESSYVWFKNNCPLDGPLYDDFRITDINSDSTLLVIQIDNRANECRYSVFDRLNDFKTQVFGSNSKKEFIQWINKLNRYK
;
A
#
# COMPACT_ATOMS: atom_id res chain seq x y z
N MET A 1 -14.46 10.35 13.23
CA MET A 1 -13.34 10.11 12.27
C MET A 1 -12.38 9.17 12.95
N ARG A 2 -12.05 8.04 12.32
CA ARG A 2 -10.98 7.17 12.82
C ARG A 2 -9.67 7.95 12.71
N LYS A 3 -8.85 7.94 13.75
CA LYS A 3 -7.54 8.58 13.72
C LYS A 3 -6.62 7.65 12.95
N GLU A 4 -6.08 8.11 11.82
CA GLU A 4 -5.09 7.34 11.07
C GLU A 4 -3.83 7.13 11.92
N ILE A 5 -3.28 5.93 11.85
CA ILE A 5 -2.03 5.56 12.53
C ILE A 5 -0.87 5.63 11.55
N SER A 6 0.32 5.97 12.04
CA SER A 6 1.50 6.05 11.19
C SER A 6 1.87 4.68 10.62
N ILE A 7 2.61 4.64 9.50
CA ILE A 7 3.11 3.37 8.94
C ILE A 7 3.96 2.64 9.98
N ARG A 8 4.72 3.37 10.83
CA ARG A 8 5.47 2.74 11.92
C ARG A 8 4.55 1.97 12.85
N GLU A 9 3.53 2.64 13.40
CA GLU A 9 2.58 2.02 14.33
C GLU A 9 1.78 0.90 13.65
N TRP A 10 1.40 1.11 12.38
CA TRP A 10 0.72 0.09 11.59
C TRP A 10 1.57 -1.19 11.43
N VAL A 11 2.87 -1.05 11.18
CA VAL A 11 3.80 -2.18 11.07
C VAL A 11 4.00 -2.89 12.40
N GLU A 12 4.03 -2.17 13.52
CA GLU A 12 4.07 -2.74 14.87
C GLU A 12 2.83 -3.62 15.11
N ARG A 13 1.63 -3.07 14.91
CA ARG A 13 0.37 -3.81 15.02
C ARG A 13 0.30 -5.01 14.07
N PHE A 14 0.80 -4.87 12.85
CA PHE A 14 0.87 -5.97 11.89
C PHE A 14 1.77 -7.11 12.39
N ASN A 15 2.94 -6.79 12.95
CA ASN A 15 3.86 -7.80 13.48
C ASN A 15 3.33 -8.45 14.76
N ASP A 16 2.54 -7.72 15.56
CA ASP A 16 1.88 -8.23 16.77
C ASP A 16 0.65 -9.09 16.46
N GLY A 17 0.30 -9.26 15.17
CA GLY A 17 -0.80 -10.12 14.74
C GLY A 17 -2.18 -9.52 14.90
N ILE A 18 -2.29 -8.20 15.13
CA ILE A 18 -3.57 -7.49 15.33
C ILE A 18 -4.54 -7.70 14.14
N TYR A 19 -4.01 -7.92 12.94
CA TYR A 19 -4.80 -8.05 11.71
C TYR A 19 -4.96 -9.51 11.21
N GLU A 20 -4.68 -10.53 12.02
CA GLU A 20 -4.75 -11.94 11.60
C GLU A 20 -6.19 -12.50 11.57
N SER A 21 -7.14 -11.87 12.28
CA SER A 21 -8.55 -12.30 12.22
C SER A 21 -9.14 -12.08 10.82
N SER A 22 -9.97 -13.02 10.35
CA SER A 22 -10.57 -12.97 9.02
C SER A 22 -11.86 -12.17 8.95
N ASP A 23 -12.35 -11.62 10.07
CA ASP A 23 -13.54 -10.80 10.07
C ASP A 23 -13.31 -9.46 9.35
N VAL A 24 -14.35 -8.98 8.68
CA VAL A 24 -14.27 -7.77 7.85
C VAL A 24 -13.93 -6.53 8.68
N GLN A 25 -14.35 -6.46 9.94
CA GLN A 25 -14.13 -5.30 10.80
C GLN A 25 -12.63 -5.13 11.12
N THR A 26 -11.95 -6.23 11.47
CA THR A 26 -10.50 -6.29 11.63
C THR A 26 -9.78 -5.84 10.37
N GLN A 27 -10.28 -6.20 9.19
CA GLN A 27 -9.65 -5.83 7.92
C GLN A 27 -9.93 -4.36 7.56
N ILE A 28 -11.11 -3.84 7.86
CA ILE A 28 -11.39 -2.40 7.79
C ILE A 28 -10.46 -1.63 8.74
N GLU A 29 -10.16 -2.17 9.93
CA GLU A 29 -9.17 -1.61 10.87
C GLU A 29 -7.74 -1.70 10.37
N ALA A 30 -7.41 -2.75 9.62
CA ALA A 30 -6.12 -2.85 8.93
C ALA A 30 -5.95 -1.79 7.83
N GLY A 31 -7.04 -1.17 7.35
CA GLY A 31 -6.99 -0.08 6.37
C GLY A 31 -7.71 -0.38 5.05
N TRP A 32 -8.54 -1.42 4.96
CA TRP A 32 -9.38 -1.66 3.79
C TRP A 32 -10.46 -0.59 3.64
N TYR A 33 -10.41 0.15 2.53
CA TYR A 33 -11.36 1.23 2.23
C TYR A 33 -12.47 0.78 1.27
N ASP A 34 -12.12 0.02 0.22
CA ASP A 34 -13.03 -0.42 -0.82
C ASP A 34 -12.50 -1.69 -1.50
N TRP A 35 -13.36 -2.67 -1.76
CA TRP A 35 -12.96 -3.96 -2.33
C TRP A 35 -14.09 -4.62 -3.12
N PHE A 36 -13.70 -5.34 -4.17
CA PHE A 36 -14.61 -6.14 -5.00
C PHE A 36 -14.47 -7.65 -4.79
N CYS A 37 -13.41 -8.08 -4.09
CA CYS A 37 -13.24 -9.48 -3.70
C CYS A 37 -14.16 -9.87 -2.53
N LYS A 38 -14.22 -11.16 -2.18
CA LYS A 38 -14.96 -11.61 -0.99
C LYS A 38 -14.28 -11.12 0.30
N ASP A 39 -15.04 -10.74 1.31
CA ASP A 39 -14.53 -10.34 2.64
C ASP A 39 -13.54 -11.36 3.23
N SER A 40 -13.83 -12.65 3.07
CA SER A 40 -12.98 -13.76 3.52
C SER A 40 -11.58 -13.77 2.86
N SER A 41 -11.37 -12.99 1.80
CA SER A 41 -10.08 -12.87 1.10
C SER A 41 -9.20 -11.77 1.67
N LEU A 42 -9.78 -10.81 2.41
CA LEU A 42 -9.10 -9.60 2.84
C LEU A 42 -7.91 -9.90 3.77
N ALA A 43 -8.06 -10.79 4.75
CA ALA A 43 -6.98 -11.13 5.68
C ALA A 43 -5.71 -11.65 4.97
N ASN A 44 -5.88 -12.54 3.98
CA ASN A 44 -4.76 -13.04 3.19
C ASN A 44 -4.12 -11.94 2.33
N LYS A 45 -4.92 -11.01 1.80
CA LYS A 45 -4.44 -9.87 1.03
C LYS A 45 -3.70 -8.85 1.92
N THR A 46 -4.23 -8.56 3.11
CA THR A 46 -3.54 -7.77 4.16
C THR A 46 -2.22 -8.40 4.52
N LYS A 47 -2.17 -9.72 4.77
CA LYS A 47 -0.93 -10.43 5.07
C LYS A 47 0.09 -10.29 3.94
N ARG A 48 -0.34 -10.41 2.69
CA ARG A 48 0.52 -10.25 1.52
C ARG A 48 1.09 -8.83 1.42
N MET A 49 0.24 -7.81 1.49
CA MET A 49 0.67 -6.40 1.38
C MET A 49 1.43 -5.91 2.61
N GLY A 50 1.02 -6.31 3.82
CA GLY A 50 1.72 -6.02 5.06
C GLY A 50 3.15 -6.57 5.11
N ASN A 51 3.36 -7.77 4.55
CA ASN A 51 4.72 -8.31 4.39
C ASN A 51 5.59 -7.51 3.41
N ILE A 52 5.01 -6.69 2.53
CA ILE A 52 5.73 -5.73 1.70
C ILE A 52 5.97 -4.45 2.50
N ILE A 53 4.93 -3.90 3.13
CA ILE A 53 4.96 -2.62 3.85
C ILE A 53 5.97 -2.65 5.00
N LYS A 54 6.06 -3.75 5.76
CA LYS A 54 7.03 -3.88 6.86
C LYS A 54 8.51 -3.85 6.42
N GLN A 55 8.77 -3.96 5.11
CA GLN A 55 10.12 -3.85 4.54
C GLN A 55 10.48 -2.41 4.14
N ILE A 56 9.55 -1.46 4.19
CA ILE A 56 9.83 -0.04 4.01
C ILE A 56 10.59 0.46 5.24
N LYS A 57 11.68 1.21 5.03
CA LYS A 57 12.62 1.64 6.06
C LYS A 57 12.65 3.17 6.18
N PRO A 58 12.94 3.70 7.37
CA PRO A 58 13.20 5.13 7.55
C PRO A 58 14.31 5.64 6.60
N GLY A 59 14.22 6.90 6.19
CA GLY A 59 15.19 7.54 5.30
C GLY A 59 14.99 7.24 3.81
N GLY A 60 14.04 6.37 3.45
CA GLY A 60 13.65 6.11 2.07
C GLY A 60 12.78 7.22 1.45
N LYS A 61 11.95 6.85 0.48
CA LYS A 61 11.02 7.77 -0.20
C LYS A 61 9.81 8.14 0.65
N VAL A 62 9.52 7.36 1.68
CA VAL A 62 8.33 7.48 2.53
C VAL A 62 8.77 7.81 3.94
N ASP A 63 8.09 8.78 4.55
CA ASP A 63 8.24 9.09 5.96
C ASP A 63 7.30 8.20 6.78
N LEU A 64 7.85 7.39 7.67
CA LEU A 64 7.07 6.41 8.43
C LEU A 64 6.27 7.02 9.58
N GLU A 65 6.60 8.25 10.02
CA GLU A 65 5.88 8.95 11.08
C GLU A 65 4.69 9.75 10.54
N SER A 66 4.90 10.43 9.42
CA SER A 66 3.93 11.36 8.87
C SER A 66 3.04 10.76 7.78
N SER A 67 3.21 9.47 7.47
CA SER A 67 2.39 8.78 6.47
C SER A 67 1.64 7.61 7.09
N TYR A 68 0.48 7.27 6.52
CA TYR A 68 -0.30 6.08 6.82
C TYR A 68 -0.58 5.27 5.54
N VAL A 69 -1.05 4.03 5.69
CA VAL A 69 -1.41 3.13 4.59
C VAL A 69 -2.89 2.78 4.59
N TRP A 70 -3.44 2.62 3.40
CA TRP A 70 -4.78 2.07 3.19
C TRP A 70 -4.84 1.23 1.92
N PHE A 71 -5.85 0.37 1.83
CA PHE A 71 -5.94 -0.71 0.86
C PHE A 71 -7.19 -0.61 0.00
N LYS A 72 -7.02 -1.02 -1.26
CA LYS A 72 -8.12 -1.33 -2.16
C LYS A 72 -7.92 -2.66 -2.87
N ASN A 73 -9.03 -3.25 -3.30
CA ASN A 73 -9.04 -4.31 -4.30
C ASN A 73 -9.95 -3.82 -5.41
N ASN A 74 -9.38 -3.51 -6.58
CA ASN A 74 -10.09 -2.81 -7.64
C ASN A 74 -10.63 -3.79 -8.69
N CYS A 75 -11.77 -3.44 -9.28
CA CYS A 75 -12.37 -4.12 -10.42
C CYS A 75 -12.17 -3.28 -11.69
N PRO A 76 -11.20 -3.62 -12.57
CA PRO A 76 -11.06 -2.91 -13.84
C PRO A 76 -12.22 -3.23 -14.77
N LEU A 77 -12.47 -2.37 -15.77
CA LEU A 77 -13.47 -2.62 -16.81
C LEU A 77 -13.13 -3.86 -17.65
N ASP A 78 -11.84 -4.12 -17.85
CA ASP A 78 -11.31 -5.31 -18.51
C ASP A 78 -10.16 -5.92 -17.69
N GLY A 79 -10.17 -7.25 -17.55
CA GLY A 79 -9.19 -8.01 -16.78
C GLY A 79 -9.63 -8.39 -15.35
N PRO A 80 -8.74 -9.08 -14.61
CA PRO A 80 -9.02 -9.57 -13.26
C PRO A 80 -8.94 -8.45 -12.22
N LEU A 81 -9.49 -8.71 -11.04
CA LEU A 81 -9.29 -7.87 -9.87
C LEU A 81 -7.80 -7.75 -9.52
N TYR A 82 -7.38 -6.58 -9.05
CA TYR A 82 -6.01 -6.34 -8.59
C TYR A 82 -6.01 -5.62 -7.24
N ASP A 83 -4.90 -5.75 -6.51
CA ASP A 83 -4.74 -5.13 -5.20
C ASP A 83 -3.97 -3.81 -5.37
N ASP A 84 -4.33 -2.78 -4.60
CA ASP A 84 -3.46 -1.63 -4.39
C ASP A 84 -3.34 -1.32 -2.89
N PHE A 85 -2.18 -0.77 -2.53
CA PHE A 85 -2.06 -0.04 -1.29
C PHE A 85 -1.54 1.36 -1.60
N ARG A 86 -1.97 2.31 -0.78
CA ARG A 86 -1.63 3.72 -0.95
C ARG A 86 -0.95 4.23 0.28
N ILE A 87 -0.01 5.14 0.07
CA ILE A 87 0.72 5.82 1.13
C ILE A 87 0.25 7.26 1.10
N THR A 88 -0.26 7.75 2.22
CA THR A 88 -0.94 9.04 2.32
C THR A 88 -0.37 9.82 3.49
N ASP A 89 -0.23 11.13 3.34
CA ASP A 89 0.24 12.01 4.42
C ASP A 89 -0.89 12.20 5.47
N ILE A 90 -0.56 11.97 6.75
CA ILE A 90 -1.55 11.99 7.85
C ILE A 90 -2.15 13.38 8.06
N ASN A 91 -1.37 14.44 7.83
CA ASN A 91 -1.80 15.80 8.15
C ASN A 91 -2.67 16.40 7.06
N SER A 92 -2.33 16.13 5.80
CA SER A 92 -2.99 16.71 4.64
C SER A 92 -4.01 15.80 3.97
N ASP A 93 -4.08 14.52 4.35
CA ASP A 93 -4.90 13.49 3.70
C ASP A 93 -4.57 13.33 2.20
N SER A 94 -3.39 13.81 1.79
CA SER A 94 -2.94 13.79 0.40
C SER A 94 -2.24 12.47 0.10
N THR A 95 -2.80 11.69 -0.84
CA THR A 95 -2.14 10.47 -1.32
C THR A 95 -0.78 10.86 -1.91
N LEU A 96 0.28 10.19 -1.47
CA LEU A 96 1.64 10.41 -1.92
C LEU A 96 2.01 9.42 -3.03
N LEU A 97 1.70 8.14 -2.79
CA LEU A 97 2.00 7.03 -3.70
C LEU A 97 0.79 6.11 -3.83
N VAL A 98 0.55 5.64 -5.05
CA VAL A 98 -0.35 4.52 -5.36
C VAL A 98 0.51 3.36 -5.84
N ILE A 99 0.44 2.22 -5.14
CA ILE A 99 1.18 1.01 -5.47
C ILE A 99 0.19 -0.05 -5.92
N GLN A 100 0.10 -0.25 -7.24
CA GLN A 100 -0.75 -1.27 -7.83
C GLN A 100 0.01 -2.58 -7.98
N ILE A 101 -0.65 -3.69 -7.63
CA ILE A 101 -0.08 -5.03 -7.66
C ILE A 101 -0.92 -5.95 -8.55
N ASP A 102 -0.29 -6.49 -9.60
CA ASP A 102 -0.92 -7.40 -10.58
C ASP A 102 -2.08 -6.77 -11.40
N ASN A 103 -2.06 -5.45 -11.60
CA ASN A 103 -2.97 -4.80 -12.55
C ASN A 103 -2.53 -5.11 -14.00
N ARG A 104 -3.39 -5.80 -14.77
CA ARG A 104 -3.11 -6.19 -16.16
C ARG A 104 -2.97 -5.02 -17.14
N ALA A 105 -3.49 -3.84 -16.80
CA ALA A 105 -3.30 -2.65 -17.60
C ALA A 105 -1.85 -2.11 -17.52
N ASN A 106 -1.07 -2.57 -16.53
CA ASN A 106 0.32 -2.20 -16.38
C ASN A 106 1.25 -3.30 -16.91
N GLU A 107 2.38 -2.90 -17.48
CA GLU A 107 3.42 -3.83 -17.97
C GLU A 107 4.11 -4.62 -16.84
N CYS A 108 4.07 -4.08 -15.62
CA CYS A 108 4.79 -4.61 -14.46
C CYS A 108 3.87 -4.95 -13.30
N ARG A 109 4.20 -6.06 -12.62
CA ARG A 109 3.50 -6.52 -11.41
C ARG A 109 3.43 -5.45 -10.33
N TYR A 110 4.55 -4.81 -9.99
CA TYR A 110 4.60 -3.69 -9.05
C TYR A 110 4.71 -2.41 -9.84
N SER A 111 3.64 -1.62 -9.84
CA SER A 111 3.55 -0.36 -10.56
C SER A 111 3.26 0.77 -9.57
N VAL A 112 4.09 1.82 -9.59
CA VAL A 112 3.97 2.95 -8.67
C VAL A 112 3.67 4.22 -9.45
N PHE A 113 2.72 4.98 -8.93
CA PHE A 113 2.33 6.32 -9.39
C PHE A 113 2.45 7.27 -8.21
N ASP A 114 2.88 8.51 -8.44
CA ASP A 114 3.04 9.50 -7.37
C ASP A 114 2.25 10.79 -7.64
N ARG A 115 2.08 11.56 -6.57
CA ARG A 115 1.40 12.85 -6.62
C ARG A 115 2.13 13.91 -7.44
N LEU A 116 3.45 13.81 -7.60
CA LEU A 116 4.23 14.81 -8.33
C LEU A 116 3.97 14.74 -9.84
N ASN A 117 3.55 13.56 -10.32
CA ASN A 117 3.13 13.32 -11.69
C ASN A 117 1.59 13.27 -11.84
N ASP A 118 0.83 13.81 -10.88
CA ASP A 118 -0.64 13.73 -10.81
C ASP A 118 -1.20 12.30 -10.95
N PHE A 119 -0.40 11.29 -10.60
CA PHE A 119 -0.70 9.87 -10.85
C PHE A 119 -0.93 9.49 -12.32
N LYS A 120 -0.54 10.34 -13.28
CA LYS A 120 -0.78 10.13 -14.72
C LYS A 120 0.24 9.18 -15.35
N THR A 121 1.47 9.18 -14.87
CA THR A 121 2.56 8.38 -15.41
C THR A 121 3.16 7.48 -14.32
N GLN A 122 3.58 6.28 -14.74
CA GLN A 122 4.26 5.34 -13.86
C GLN A 122 5.66 5.86 -13.53
N VAL A 123 5.98 5.98 -12.23
CA VAL A 123 7.30 6.42 -11.75
C VAL A 123 8.23 5.26 -11.38
N PHE A 124 7.67 4.06 -11.27
CA PHE A 124 8.40 2.81 -11.11
C PHE A 124 7.56 1.62 -11.60
N GLY A 125 8.22 0.70 -12.31
CA GLY A 125 7.67 -0.59 -12.72
C GLY A 125 8.70 -1.70 -12.52
N SER A 126 8.31 -2.80 -11.88
CA SER A 126 9.10 -4.04 -11.87
C SER A 126 8.23 -5.28 -11.62
N ASN A 127 8.66 -6.42 -12.15
CA ASN A 127 8.11 -7.72 -11.79
C ASN A 127 8.72 -8.32 -10.50
N SER A 128 9.78 -7.70 -9.98
CA SER A 128 10.54 -8.14 -8.82
C SER A 128 10.15 -7.35 -7.56
N LYS A 129 9.66 -8.07 -6.54
CA LYS A 129 9.43 -7.49 -5.21
C LYS A 129 10.71 -6.89 -4.63
N LYS A 130 11.86 -7.53 -4.87
CA LYS A 130 13.16 -7.07 -4.37
C LYS A 130 13.52 -5.70 -4.94
N GLU A 131 13.32 -5.51 -6.24
CA GLU A 131 13.58 -4.22 -6.91
C GLU A 131 12.63 -3.14 -6.41
N PHE A 132 11.35 -3.47 -6.21
CA PHE A 132 10.40 -2.54 -5.58
C PHE A 132 10.88 -2.10 -4.18
N ILE A 133 11.27 -3.05 -3.33
CA ILE A 133 11.77 -2.76 -1.98
C ILE A 133 13.07 -1.93 -2.02
N GLN A 134 13.97 -2.19 -2.98
CA GLN A 134 15.17 -1.38 -3.17
C GLN A 134 14.84 0.04 -3.62
N TRP A 135 13.87 0.20 -4.53
CA TRP A 135 13.46 1.50 -5.04
C TRP A 135 12.81 2.36 -3.96
N ILE A 136 11.84 1.82 -3.21
CA ILE A 136 11.10 2.59 -2.20
C ILE A 136 11.99 3.00 -1.02
N ASN A 137 13.01 2.20 -0.72
CA ASN A 137 14.01 2.49 0.32
C ASN A 137 15.21 3.32 -0.19
N LYS A 138 15.27 3.66 -1.49
CA LYS A 138 16.35 4.49 -2.01
C LYS A 138 16.26 5.89 -1.42
N LEU A 139 17.33 6.29 -0.72
CA LEU A 139 17.49 7.58 -0.05
C LEU A 139 16.94 8.73 -0.89
N ASN A 140 16.08 9.54 -0.25
CA ASN A 140 15.62 10.77 -0.85
C ASN A 140 16.68 11.86 -0.63
N ARG A 141 17.55 12.08 -1.62
CA ARG A 141 18.67 13.03 -1.53
C ARG A 141 18.26 14.51 -1.60
N TYR A 142 16.97 14.79 -1.61
CA TYR A 142 16.39 16.13 -1.74
C TYR A 142 15.51 16.54 -0.54
N LYS A 143 15.62 15.81 0.58
CA LYS A 143 15.12 16.28 1.89
C LYS A 143 16.29 16.85 2.69
#